data_AF-B0DGF9-F1
#
_entry.id   AF-B0DGF9-F1
#
_cell.length_a   1.000
_cell.length_b   1.000
_cell.length_c   1.000
_cell.angle_alpha   90.00
_cell.angle_beta   90.00
_cell.angle_gamma   90.00
#
_symmetry.space_group_name_H-M   'P 1'
#
loop_
_entity.id
_entity.type
_entity.pdbx_description
1 polymer ?
#
loop_
_entity_poly.entity_id
_entity_poly.type
_entity_poly.pdbx_seq_one_letter_code
_entity_poly.pdbx_strand_id
1 'polypeptide(L)'
;TKVSPIEVLITRACEPSLHEPNYALHLEVAEFINTKKANNPRDAAMSIARLANHRNPHIAILALALLDTLVQSCGYPFHLQISTKEFLNELVRRFPERPPPFPGPVMSRILELINTWKETICTDSRWKEDLGNIRDMHRLLTFKGYRFRDLPRQPSLASASNLKSAEELEEEDREAQSAKLQELIRRGTPRDLAAAQELMKSLAGANPDAKPDYRSQALTDLNKLEQKVILLNEMLDNVDSTRGERFVEGDAYHQVSQILVAARPKLQKWISDAETDDPESLDTFLQINDQINSVITRYEAFKKGDF
;
A
#
# COMPACT_ATOMS: atom_id res chain seq x y z
N THR A 1 -30.42 5.19 17.22
CA THR A 1 -29.63 4.70 16.07
C THR A 1 -28.63 3.69 16.62
N LYS A 2 -28.60 2.44 16.14
CA LYS A 2 -27.62 1.46 16.62
C LYS A 2 -26.24 1.91 16.12
N VAL A 3 -25.31 2.18 17.04
CA VAL A 3 -23.92 2.53 16.70
C VAL A 3 -23.32 1.35 15.95
N SER A 4 -22.69 1.63 14.82
CA SER A 4 -22.09 0.59 13.98
C SER A 4 -20.88 -0.04 14.71
N PRO A 5 -20.65 -1.37 14.64
CA PRO A 5 -19.51 -2.01 15.29
C PRO A 5 -18.16 -1.38 14.93
N ILE A 6 -17.99 -0.96 13.66
CA ILE A 6 -16.76 -0.30 13.22
C ILE A 6 -16.59 1.09 13.87
N GLU A 7 -17.68 1.83 14.10
CA GLU A 7 -17.62 3.13 14.80
C GLU A 7 -17.19 2.95 16.26
N VAL A 8 -17.60 1.86 16.92
CA VAL A 8 -17.18 1.54 18.30
C VAL A 8 -15.67 1.28 18.35
N LEU A 9 -15.14 0.46 17.43
CA LEU A 9 -13.70 0.16 17.37
C LEU A 9 -12.88 1.42 17.10
N ILE A 10 -13.32 2.28 16.18
CA ILE A 10 -12.67 3.56 15.87
C ILE A 10 -12.68 4.50 17.06
N THR A 11 -13.83 4.61 17.75
CA THR A 11 -13.95 5.47 18.94
C THR A 11 -12.97 5.03 20.01
N ARG A 12 -12.86 3.71 20.26
CA ARG A 12 -11.91 3.13 21.22
C ARG A 12 -10.46 3.41 20.81
N ALA A 13 -10.12 3.28 19.53
CA ALA A 13 -8.78 3.57 19.00
C ALA A 13 -8.41 5.06 19.05
N CYS A 14 -9.40 5.95 19.16
CA CYS A 14 -9.21 7.41 19.22
C CYS A 14 -9.62 8.00 20.58
N GLU A 15 -9.60 7.20 21.65
CA GLU A 15 -10.01 7.66 22.98
C GLU A 15 -9.08 8.78 23.50
N PRO A 16 -9.62 9.85 24.11
CA PRO A 16 -8.81 10.94 24.65
C PRO A 16 -7.87 10.53 25.78
N SER A 17 -8.15 9.39 26.43
CA SER A 17 -7.36 8.81 27.52
C SER A 17 -6.05 8.18 27.05
N LEU A 18 -5.94 7.83 25.76
CA LEU A 18 -4.73 7.24 25.20
C LEU A 18 -3.64 8.30 25.10
N HIS A 19 -2.47 8.08 25.71
CA HIS A 19 -1.37 9.04 25.61
C HIS A 19 -0.71 9.05 24.22
N GLU A 20 -0.75 7.92 23.52
CA GLU A 20 -0.13 7.70 22.21
C GLU A 20 -0.99 6.76 21.35
N PRO A 21 -0.75 6.69 20.02
CA PRO A 21 -1.45 5.77 19.14
C PRO A 21 -1.27 4.31 19.58
N ASN A 22 -2.39 3.58 19.73
CA ASN A 22 -2.36 2.17 20.08
C ASN A 22 -2.43 1.31 18.82
N TYR A 23 -1.28 0.88 18.31
CA TYR A 23 -1.18 0.09 17.08
C TYR A 23 -1.87 -1.27 17.17
N ALA A 24 -2.02 -1.86 18.36
CA ALA A 24 -2.80 -3.09 18.51
C ALA A 24 -4.29 -2.84 18.21
N LEU A 25 -4.85 -1.73 18.70
CA LEU A 25 -6.20 -1.32 18.37
C LEU A 25 -6.34 -0.95 16.89
N HIS A 26 -5.31 -0.35 16.27
CA HIS A 26 -5.35 -0.04 14.84
C HIS A 26 -5.43 -1.31 13.99
N LEU A 27 -4.63 -2.33 14.33
CA LEU A 27 -4.63 -3.61 13.63
C LEU A 27 -5.97 -4.34 13.80
N GLU A 28 -6.61 -4.25 14.97
CA GLU A 28 -7.95 -4.80 15.18
C GLU A 28 -9.01 -4.11 14.30
N VAL A 29 -8.93 -2.79 14.14
CA VAL A 29 -9.79 -2.04 13.20
C VAL A 29 -9.52 -2.49 11.76
N ALA A 30 -8.25 -2.64 11.38
CA ALA A 30 -7.87 -3.08 10.04
C ALA A 30 -8.37 -4.49 9.73
N GLU A 31 -8.20 -5.43 10.66
CA GLU A 31 -8.70 -6.80 10.56
C GLU A 31 -10.22 -6.80 10.42
N PHE A 32 -10.95 -6.02 11.24
CA PHE A 32 -12.39 -5.92 11.13
C PHE A 32 -12.85 -5.45 9.74
N ILE A 33 -12.19 -4.42 9.19
CA ILE A 33 -12.47 -3.90 7.85
C ILE A 33 -12.21 -4.99 6.79
N ASN A 34 -11.07 -5.68 6.88
CA ASN A 34 -10.65 -6.69 5.91
C ASN A 34 -11.54 -7.95 5.96
N THR A 35 -12.00 -8.36 7.14
CA THR A 35 -12.86 -9.55 7.30
C THR A 35 -14.32 -9.26 6.98
N LYS A 36 -14.89 -8.17 7.50
CA LYS A 36 -16.33 -7.89 7.34
C LYS A 36 -16.67 -7.26 5.99
N LYS A 37 -15.71 -6.59 5.35
CA LYS A 37 -15.85 -5.96 4.03
C LYS A 37 -17.13 -5.11 3.95
N ALA A 38 -17.80 -5.04 2.80
CA ALA A 38 -19.02 -4.25 2.59
C ALA A 38 -18.82 -2.74 2.85
N ASN A 39 -19.70 -2.09 3.61
CA ASN A 39 -19.63 -0.63 3.84
C ASN A 39 -18.55 -0.21 4.87
N ASN A 40 -17.93 -1.17 5.57
CA ASN A 40 -16.98 -0.88 6.64
C ASN A 40 -15.78 0.00 6.22
N PRO A 41 -15.13 -0.19 5.05
CA PRO A 41 -14.06 0.71 4.61
C PRO A 41 -14.51 2.17 4.48
N ARG A 42 -15.72 2.39 3.95
CA ARG A 42 -16.30 3.72 3.77
C ARG A 42 -16.67 4.35 5.10
N ASP A 43 -17.40 3.60 5.92
CA ASP A 43 -17.87 4.07 7.23
C ASP A 43 -16.67 4.40 8.13
N ALA A 44 -15.62 3.58 8.07
CA ALA A 44 -14.37 3.84 8.77
C ALA A 44 -13.68 5.11 8.26
N ALA A 45 -13.45 5.23 6.96
CA ALA A 45 -12.79 6.38 6.36
C ALA A 45 -13.52 7.69 6.71
N MET A 46 -14.85 7.73 6.55
CA MET A 46 -15.63 8.93 6.85
C MET A 46 -15.69 9.25 8.35
N SER A 47 -15.76 8.23 9.22
CA SER A 47 -15.72 8.44 10.67
C SER A 47 -14.38 9.02 11.12
N ILE A 48 -13.28 8.50 10.58
CA ILE A 48 -11.92 8.98 10.86
C ILE A 48 -11.73 10.40 10.32
N ALA A 49 -12.21 10.72 9.11
CA ALA A 49 -12.13 12.09 8.57
C ALA A 49 -12.84 13.12 9.47
N ARG A 50 -13.98 12.75 10.07
CA ARG A 50 -14.68 13.58 11.05
C ARG A 50 -13.89 13.74 12.35
N LEU A 51 -13.28 12.66 12.85
CA LEU A 51 -12.43 12.70 14.05
C LEU A 51 -11.13 13.50 13.83
N ALA A 52 -10.54 13.44 12.63
CA ALA A 52 -9.41 14.29 12.24
C ALA A 52 -9.74 15.79 12.31
N ASN A 53 -11.03 16.14 12.24
CA ASN A 53 -11.52 17.52 12.39
C ASN A 53 -12.17 17.79 13.77
N HIS A 54 -11.92 16.93 14.76
CA HIS A 54 -12.41 17.10 16.12
C HIS A 54 -11.80 18.35 16.78
N ARG A 55 -12.52 18.95 17.74
CA ARG A 55 -12.07 20.17 18.44
C ARG A 55 -10.83 19.91 19.31
N ASN A 56 -10.76 18.72 19.89
CA ASN A 56 -9.58 18.26 20.63
C ASN A 56 -8.52 17.79 19.63
N PRO A 57 -7.37 18.48 19.50
CA PRO A 57 -6.32 18.13 18.55
C PRO A 57 -5.69 16.77 18.87
N HIS A 58 -5.72 16.32 20.12
CA HIS A 58 -5.21 15.00 20.51
C HIS A 58 -5.97 13.86 19.82
N ILE A 59 -7.31 13.92 19.87
CA ILE A 59 -8.19 12.96 19.17
C ILE A 59 -7.93 13.01 17.65
N ALA A 60 -7.75 14.21 17.10
CA ALA A 60 -7.45 14.36 15.68
C ALA A 60 -6.12 13.69 15.28
N ILE A 61 -5.08 13.82 16.10
CA ILE A 61 -3.80 13.15 15.86
C ILE A 61 -3.92 11.63 15.98
N LEU A 62 -4.61 11.11 16.99
CA LEU A 62 -4.89 9.68 17.13
C LEU A 62 -5.65 9.14 15.90
N ALA A 63 -6.67 9.85 15.44
CA ALA A 63 -7.44 9.49 14.25
C ALA A 63 -6.58 9.48 12.97
N LEU A 64 -5.67 10.45 12.81
CA LEU A 64 -4.75 10.51 11.68
C LEU A 64 -3.67 9.41 11.75
N ALA A 65 -3.28 8.98 12.95
CA ALA A 65 -2.39 7.83 13.12
C ALA A 65 -3.10 6.51 12.76
N LEU A 66 -4.36 6.35 13.19
CA LEU A 66 -5.20 5.22 12.78
C LEU A 66 -5.37 5.22 11.26
N LEU A 67 -5.69 6.37 10.65
CA LEU A 67 -5.83 6.50 9.21
C LEU A 67 -4.60 5.98 8.46
N ASP A 68 -3.40 6.38 8.89
CA ASP A 68 -2.14 5.95 8.28
C ASP A 68 -1.99 4.43 8.33
N THR A 69 -2.24 3.81 9.49
CA THR A 69 -2.21 2.34 9.63
C THR A 69 -3.22 1.67 8.70
N LEU A 70 -4.46 2.17 8.61
CA LEU A 70 -5.47 1.57 7.73
C LEU A 70 -5.12 1.68 6.25
N VAL A 71 -4.47 2.78 5.82
CA VAL A 71 -3.97 2.87 4.43
C VAL A 71 -2.91 1.82 4.14
N GLN A 72 -2.07 1.48 5.13
CA GLN A 72 -1.03 0.46 4.96
C GLN A 72 -1.60 -0.97 5.02
N SER A 73 -2.69 -1.21 5.77
CA SER A 73 -3.18 -2.56 6.07
C SER A 73 -4.45 -3.00 5.32
N CYS A 74 -5.26 -2.08 4.77
CA CYS A 74 -6.58 -2.43 4.20
C CYS A 74 -6.64 -2.50 2.68
N GLY A 75 -5.57 -2.13 1.97
CA GLY A 75 -5.47 -2.24 0.51
C GLY A 75 -6.53 -1.44 -0.26
N TYR A 76 -6.82 -1.88 -1.49
CA TYR A 76 -7.63 -1.14 -2.45
C TYR A 76 -9.04 -0.75 -1.97
N PRO A 77 -9.83 -1.61 -1.31
CA PRO A 77 -11.16 -1.23 -0.86
C PRO A 77 -11.16 0.01 0.03
N PHE A 78 -10.14 0.21 0.86
CA PHE A 78 -9.97 1.42 1.67
C PHE A 78 -9.36 2.57 0.87
N HIS A 79 -8.37 2.30 0.01
CA HIS A 79 -7.76 3.31 -0.88
C HIS A 79 -8.79 4.00 -1.78
N LEU A 80 -9.76 3.23 -2.29
CA LEU A 80 -10.86 3.74 -3.10
C LEU A 80 -11.70 4.77 -2.33
N GLN A 81 -11.94 4.55 -1.02
CA GLN A 81 -12.76 5.43 -0.19
C GLN A 81 -12.03 6.73 0.15
N ILE A 82 -10.73 6.66 0.48
CA ILE A 82 -9.93 7.86 0.74
C ILE A 82 -9.64 8.68 -0.54
N SER A 83 -9.76 8.05 -1.71
CA SER A 83 -9.69 8.73 -3.01
C SER A 83 -11.01 9.41 -3.40
N THR A 84 -12.06 9.34 -2.59
CA THR A 84 -13.30 10.06 -2.94
C THR A 84 -13.17 11.57 -2.69
N LYS A 85 -13.78 12.38 -3.55
CA LYS A 85 -13.88 13.84 -3.32
C LYS A 85 -14.57 14.16 -2.00
N GLU A 86 -15.55 13.36 -1.62
CA GLU A 86 -16.27 13.47 -0.35
C GLU A 86 -15.31 13.35 0.84
N PHE A 87 -14.51 12.28 0.90
CA PHE A 87 -13.53 12.07 1.95
C PHE A 87 -12.47 13.18 1.98
N LEU A 88 -11.86 13.50 0.83
CA LEU A 88 -10.77 14.47 0.78
C LEU A 88 -11.23 15.88 1.20
N ASN A 89 -12.43 16.28 0.80
CA ASN A 89 -13.02 17.55 1.22
C ASN A 89 -13.36 17.57 2.72
N GLU A 90 -13.85 16.45 3.28
CA GLU A 90 -14.07 16.35 4.73
C GLU A 90 -12.75 16.44 5.48
N LEU A 91 -11.71 15.71 5.03
CA LEU A 91 -10.40 15.68 5.65
C LEU A 91 -9.79 17.09 5.77
N VAL A 92 -9.87 17.89 4.69
CA VAL A 92 -9.32 19.26 4.66
C VAL A 92 -10.33 20.34 5.06
N ARG A 93 -11.51 19.99 5.61
CA ARG A 93 -12.62 20.93 5.84
C ARG A 93 -12.26 22.12 6.73
N ARG A 94 -11.32 21.96 7.66
CA ARG A 94 -10.85 23.03 8.56
C ARG A 94 -9.67 23.85 8.01
N PHE A 95 -9.24 23.60 6.78
CA PHE A 95 -8.14 24.34 6.18
C PHE A 95 -8.62 25.77 5.85
N PRO A 96 -7.88 26.81 6.27
CA PRO A 96 -8.17 28.18 5.87
C PRO A 96 -8.00 28.36 4.35
N GLU A 97 -8.55 29.43 3.82
CA GLU A 97 -8.42 29.75 2.38
C GLU A 97 -6.95 29.93 1.97
N ARG A 98 -6.15 30.53 2.84
CA ARG A 98 -4.71 30.71 2.68
C ARG A 98 -3.95 30.02 3.83
N PRO A 99 -2.78 29.42 3.57
CA PRO A 99 -2.01 28.74 4.60
C PRO A 99 -1.60 29.72 5.70
N PRO A 100 -1.69 29.33 6.99
CA PRO A 100 -1.16 30.14 8.08
C PRO A 100 0.39 30.12 8.06
N PRO A 101 1.07 31.13 8.61
CA PRO A 101 2.53 31.15 8.71
C PRO A 101 3.09 29.93 9.46
N PHE A 102 2.35 29.45 10.47
CA PHE A 102 2.68 28.27 11.25
C PHE A 102 1.48 27.31 11.25
N PRO A 103 1.46 26.32 10.33
CA PRO A 103 0.44 25.27 10.33
C PRO A 103 0.44 24.51 11.66
N GLY A 104 -0.74 24.30 12.22
CA GLY A 104 -0.90 23.48 13.43
C GLY A 104 -0.58 22.00 13.16
N PRO A 105 -0.34 21.20 14.21
CA PRO A 105 0.11 19.81 14.07
C PRO A 105 -0.85 18.93 13.26
N VAL A 106 -2.17 19.10 13.44
CA VAL A 106 -3.19 18.35 12.69
C VAL A 106 -3.13 18.66 11.19
N MET A 107 -3.01 19.95 10.82
CA MET A 107 -2.91 20.38 9.43
C MET A 107 -1.63 19.86 8.78
N SER A 108 -0.50 19.97 9.49
CA SER A 108 0.79 19.41 9.03
C SER A 108 0.70 17.91 8.79
N ARG A 109 0.06 17.16 9.70
CA ARG A 109 -0.11 15.71 9.56
C ARG A 109 -1.02 15.34 8.39
N ILE A 110 -2.10 16.09 8.15
CA ILE A 110 -2.96 15.87 6.96
C ILE A 110 -2.19 16.11 5.66
N LEU A 111 -1.41 17.20 5.59
CA LEU A 111 -0.57 17.49 4.42
C LEU A 111 0.45 16.38 4.20
N GLU A 112 1.08 15.90 5.26
CA GLU A 112 2.03 14.78 5.21
C GLU A 112 1.37 13.53 4.63
N LEU A 113 0.20 13.12 5.14
CA LEU A 113 -0.52 11.94 4.64
C LEU A 113 -0.89 12.06 3.17
N ILE A 114 -1.44 13.20 2.73
CA ILE A 114 -1.78 13.43 1.32
C ILE A 114 -0.53 13.34 0.44
N ASN A 115 0.60 13.88 0.89
CA ASN A 115 1.87 13.79 0.17
C ASN A 115 2.34 12.34 0.08
N THR A 116 2.34 11.63 1.21
CA THR A 116 2.72 10.22 1.27
C THR A 116 1.86 9.39 0.32
N TRP A 117 0.53 9.54 0.32
CA TRP A 117 -0.35 8.81 -0.59
C TRP A 117 -0.06 9.13 -2.06
N LYS A 118 0.19 10.41 -2.39
CA LYS A 118 0.58 10.82 -3.75
C LYS A 118 1.91 10.19 -4.18
N GLU A 119 2.87 10.05 -3.27
CA GLU A 119 4.23 9.53 -3.51
C GLU A 119 4.30 8.00 -3.46
N THR A 120 3.26 7.33 -2.97
CA THR A 120 3.24 5.87 -2.73
C THR A 120 2.09 5.19 -3.46
N ILE A 121 0.89 5.12 -2.88
CA ILE A 121 -0.24 4.41 -3.49
C ILE A 121 -0.63 4.99 -4.85
N CYS A 122 -0.43 6.29 -5.09
CA CYS A 122 -0.67 6.89 -6.40
C CYS A 122 0.45 6.64 -7.42
N THR A 123 1.59 6.07 -7.07
CA THR A 123 2.67 5.71 -8.01
C THR A 123 2.81 4.20 -8.16
N ASP A 124 2.77 3.49 -7.04
CA ASP A 124 3.20 2.10 -6.93
C ASP A 124 2.03 1.11 -7.01
N SER A 125 0.80 1.57 -6.74
CA SER A 125 -0.38 0.72 -6.77
C SER A 125 -0.77 0.30 -8.20
N ARG A 126 -1.24 -0.95 -8.35
CA ARG A 126 -1.86 -1.46 -9.58
C ARG A 126 -3.09 -0.64 -10.00
N TRP A 127 -3.79 -0.03 -9.04
CA TRP A 127 -5.02 0.72 -9.29
C TRP A 127 -4.85 2.24 -9.16
N LYS A 128 -3.62 2.75 -9.35
CA LYS A 128 -3.29 4.18 -9.23
C LYS A 128 -4.17 5.11 -10.08
N GLU A 129 -4.77 4.63 -11.17
CA GLU A 129 -5.67 5.41 -12.03
C GLU A 129 -6.99 5.77 -11.33
N ASP A 130 -7.45 4.93 -10.38
CA ASP A 130 -8.63 5.23 -9.56
C ASP A 130 -8.32 6.21 -8.42
N LEU A 131 -7.03 6.53 -8.20
CA LEU A 131 -6.55 7.39 -7.12
C LEU A 131 -6.34 8.85 -7.54
N GLY A 132 -6.91 9.25 -8.69
CA GLY A 132 -6.70 10.57 -9.30
C GLY A 132 -7.08 11.75 -8.41
N ASN A 133 -8.14 11.65 -7.61
CA ASN A 133 -8.58 12.78 -6.76
C ASN A 133 -7.56 13.12 -5.67
N ILE A 134 -6.74 12.16 -5.21
CA ILE A 134 -5.64 12.43 -4.26
C ILE A 134 -4.61 13.35 -4.93
N ARG A 135 -4.22 13.04 -6.18
CA ARG A 135 -3.31 13.87 -6.97
C ARG A 135 -3.90 15.26 -7.21
N ASP A 136 -5.20 15.35 -7.51
CA ASP A 136 -5.88 16.62 -7.73
C ASP A 136 -5.98 17.45 -6.44
N MET A 137 -6.25 16.83 -5.30
CA MET A 137 -6.25 17.51 -4.00
C MET A 137 -4.86 18.03 -3.63
N HIS A 138 -3.81 17.23 -3.85
CA HIS A 138 -2.41 17.66 -3.66
C HIS A 138 -2.07 18.87 -4.53
N ARG A 139 -2.41 18.84 -5.82
CA ARG A 139 -2.23 19.97 -6.75
C ARG A 139 -3.01 21.21 -6.32
N LEU A 140 -4.26 21.04 -5.90
CA LEU A 140 -5.12 22.13 -5.44
C LEU A 140 -4.55 22.82 -4.20
N LEU A 141 -4.11 22.05 -3.20
CA LEU A 141 -3.50 22.60 -1.98
C LEU A 141 -2.17 23.30 -2.30
N THR A 142 -1.36 22.72 -3.19
CA THR A 142 -0.13 23.37 -3.69
C THR A 142 -0.43 24.71 -4.34
N PHE A 143 -1.45 24.77 -5.22
CA PHE A 143 -1.90 25.99 -5.88
C PHE A 143 -2.40 27.04 -4.87
N LYS A 144 -3.09 26.62 -3.80
CA LYS A 144 -3.51 27.49 -2.68
C LYS A 144 -2.35 27.97 -1.81
N GLY A 145 -1.12 27.51 -2.06
CA GLY A 145 0.09 27.95 -1.37
C GLY A 145 0.49 27.06 -0.19
N TYR A 146 -0.23 25.97 0.10
CA TYR A 146 0.21 25.01 1.11
C TYR A 146 1.53 24.37 0.67
N ARG A 147 2.39 24.07 1.67
CA ARG A 147 3.70 23.46 1.45
C ARG A 147 3.66 22.04 1.99
N PHE A 148 4.00 21.09 1.13
CA PHE A 148 4.26 19.71 1.50
C PHE A 148 5.72 19.59 1.89
N ARG A 149 6.02 18.84 2.96
CA ARG A 149 7.40 18.54 3.33
C ARG A 149 7.92 17.46 2.40
N ASP A 150 9.15 17.64 1.93
CA ASP A 150 9.89 16.58 1.25
C ASP A 150 10.23 15.52 2.30
N LEU A 151 9.47 14.43 2.30
CA LEU A 151 9.84 13.25 3.06
C LEU A 151 10.95 12.54 2.29
N PRO A 152 12.05 12.13 2.94
CA PRO A 152 13.00 11.24 2.29
C PRO A 152 12.20 10.04 1.81
N ARG A 153 12.35 9.69 0.52
CA ARG A 153 11.72 8.51 -0.06
C ARG A 153 12.26 7.31 0.71
N GLN A 154 11.56 6.90 1.76
CA GLN A 154 11.77 5.61 2.41
C GLN A 154 11.53 4.60 1.28
N PRO A 155 12.55 3.84 0.86
CA PRO A 155 12.36 2.82 -0.15
C PRO A 155 11.27 1.90 0.40
N SER A 156 10.14 1.80 -0.30
CA SER A 156 9.06 0.96 0.18
C SER A 156 9.58 -0.48 0.15
N LEU A 157 9.96 -1.00 1.32
CA LEU A 157 10.24 -2.43 1.52
C LEU A 157 9.04 -3.27 1.05
N ALA A 158 7.84 -2.66 1.03
CA ALA A 158 6.63 -3.17 0.44
C ALA A 158 6.81 -3.71 -0.99
N SER A 159 7.57 -3.07 -1.87
CA SER A 159 7.67 -3.49 -3.28
C SER A 159 8.24 -4.91 -3.45
N ALA A 160 9.13 -5.34 -2.56
CA ALA A 160 9.78 -6.65 -2.60
C ALA A 160 9.04 -7.71 -1.78
N SER A 161 8.43 -7.32 -0.65
CA SER A 161 7.59 -8.20 0.14
C SER A 161 6.21 -8.45 -0.50
N ASN A 162 5.90 -7.83 -1.65
CA ASN A 162 4.60 -7.91 -2.33
C ASN A 162 4.58 -8.87 -3.54
N LEU A 163 5.50 -9.84 -3.62
CA LEU A 163 5.33 -10.95 -4.56
C LEU A 163 3.99 -11.64 -4.30
N LYS A 164 3.18 -11.81 -5.34
CA LYS A 164 1.86 -12.43 -5.28
C LYS A 164 1.75 -13.54 -6.32
N SER A 165 1.19 -14.67 -5.91
CA SER A 165 0.91 -15.78 -6.83
C SER A 165 -0.17 -15.36 -7.84
N ALA A 166 -0.34 -16.13 -8.91
CA ALA A 166 -1.40 -15.89 -9.88
C ALA A 166 -2.80 -15.91 -9.22
N GLU A 167 -3.02 -16.84 -8.28
CA GLU A 167 -4.26 -16.95 -7.52
C GLU A 167 -4.47 -15.74 -6.60
N GLU A 168 -3.43 -15.30 -5.87
CA GLU A 168 -3.50 -14.12 -5.01
C GLU A 168 -3.78 -12.84 -5.83
N LEU A 169 -3.20 -12.71 -7.03
CA LEU A 169 -3.44 -11.58 -7.94
C LEU A 169 -4.87 -11.59 -8.49
N GLU A 170 -5.42 -12.77 -8.79
CA GLU A 170 -6.80 -12.93 -9.24
C GLU A 170 -7.79 -12.57 -8.13
N GLU A 171 -7.57 -13.09 -6.92
CA GLU A 171 -8.44 -12.79 -5.78
C GLU A 171 -8.41 -11.29 -5.46
N GLU A 172 -7.23 -10.68 -5.47
CA GLU A 172 -7.06 -9.24 -5.27
C GLU A 172 -7.81 -8.41 -6.33
N ASP A 173 -7.74 -8.80 -7.61
CA ASP A 173 -8.45 -8.09 -8.67
C ASP A 173 -9.97 -8.26 -8.53
N ARG A 174 -10.44 -9.46 -8.20
CA ARG A 174 -11.86 -9.73 -7.92
C ARG A 174 -12.36 -8.90 -6.74
N GLU A 175 -11.57 -8.79 -5.67
CA GLU A 175 -11.89 -7.94 -4.53
C GLU A 175 -11.97 -6.46 -4.94
N ALA A 176 -11.00 -5.98 -5.71
CA ALA A 176 -10.98 -4.61 -6.21
C ALA A 176 -12.20 -4.30 -7.09
N GLN A 177 -12.53 -5.20 -8.03
CA GLN A 177 -13.73 -5.11 -8.86
C GLN A 177 -15.01 -5.09 -8.00
N SER A 178 -15.09 -5.94 -6.97
CA SER A 178 -16.26 -5.96 -6.08
C SER A 178 -16.44 -4.65 -5.30
N ALA A 179 -15.35 -4.06 -4.78
CA ALA A 179 -15.37 -2.80 -4.06
C ALA A 179 -15.74 -1.63 -5.00
N LYS A 180 -15.21 -1.65 -6.22
CA LYS A 180 -15.54 -0.67 -7.27
C LYS A 180 -17.01 -0.74 -7.66
N LEU A 181 -17.53 -1.95 -7.86
CA LEU A 181 -18.94 -2.18 -8.15
C LEU A 181 -19.83 -1.60 -7.04
N GLN A 182 -19.52 -1.89 -5.79
CA GLN A 182 -20.27 -1.40 -4.64
C GLN A 182 -20.30 0.14 -4.60
N GLU A 183 -19.17 0.81 -4.84
CA GLU A 183 -19.14 2.28 -4.86
C GLU A 183 -19.90 2.87 -6.05
N LEU A 184 -19.85 2.24 -7.24
CA LEU A 184 -20.62 2.68 -8.41
C LEU A 184 -22.13 2.60 -8.17
N ILE A 185 -22.61 1.48 -7.63
CA ILE A 185 -24.02 1.29 -7.27
C ILE A 185 -24.44 2.35 -6.24
N ARG A 186 -23.60 2.61 -5.24
CA ARG A 186 -23.89 3.58 -4.19
C ARG A 186 -23.98 5.03 -4.70
N ARG A 187 -23.12 5.43 -5.65
CA ARG A 187 -23.19 6.77 -6.27
C ARG A 187 -24.45 6.93 -7.12
N GLY A 188 -24.85 5.88 -7.82
CA GLY A 188 -26.15 5.80 -8.50
C GLY A 188 -26.34 6.79 -9.64
N THR A 189 -25.28 7.45 -10.14
CA THR A 189 -25.41 8.32 -11.31
C THR A 189 -25.65 7.48 -12.56
N PRO A 190 -26.30 7.99 -13.62
CA PRO A 190 -26.55 7.21 -14.84
C PRO A 190 -25.26 6.61 -15.44
N ARG A 191 -24.15 7.35 -15.37
CA ARG A 191 -22.84 6.89 -15.82
C ARG A 191 -22.25 5.82 -14.91
N ASP A 192 -22.40 5.96 -13.60
CA ASP A 192 -21.90 4.97 -12.64
C ASP A 192 -22.70 3.66 -12.73
N LEU A 193 -24.03 3.74 -12.90
CA LEU A 193 -24.88 2.56 -13.07
C LEU A 193 -24.56 1.81 -14.37
N ALA A 194 -24.28 2.52 -15.48
CA ALA A 194 -23.84 1.90 -16.72
C ALA A 194 -22.48 1.18 -16.53
N ALA A 195 -21.52 1.82 -15.86
CA ALA A 195 -20.24 1.19 -15.54
C ALA A 195 -20.39 -0.01 -14.59
N ALA A 196 -21.31 0.07 -13.62
CA ALA A 196 -21.64 -1.03 -12.72
C ALA A 196 -22.21 -2.23 -13.47
N GLN A 197 -23.10 -2.01 -14.45
CA GLN A 197 -23.68 -3.08 -15.29
C GLN A 197 -22.60 -3.82 -16.08
N GLU A 198 -21.66 -3.08 -16.70
CA GLU A 198 -20.55 -3.70 -17.43
C GLU A 198 -19.62 -4.49 -16.48
N LEU A 199 -19.34 -3.97 -15.29
CA LEU A 199 -18.52 -4.64 -14.28
C LEU A 199 -19.21 -5.89 -13.69
N MET A 200 -20.53 -5.86 -13.51
CA MET A 200 -21.30 -7.04 -13.12
C MET A 200 -21.25 -8.13 -14.17
N LYS A 201 -21.29 -7.74 -15.45
CA LYS A 201 -21.19 -8.67 -16.58
C LYS A 201 -19.80 -9.34 -16.63
N SER A 202 -18.73 -8.59 -16.37
CA SER A 202 -17.37 -9.18 -16.29
C SER A 202 -17.23 -10.13 -15.10
N LEU A 203 -17.73 -9.74 -13.92
CA LEU A 203 -17.70 -10.59 -12.72
C LEU A 203 -18.53 -11.87 -12.86
N ALA A 204 -19.61 -11.84 -13.66
CA ALA A 204 -20.42 -13.01 -13.96
C ALA A 204 -19.77 -13.98 -14.98
N GLY A 205 -18.55 -13.69 -15.46
CA GLY A 205 -17.82 -14.55 -16.38
C GLY A 205 -18.32 -14.49 -17.83
N ALA A 206 -19.03 -13.42 -18.21
CA ALA A 206 -19.59 -13.30 -19.56
C ALA A 206 -18.52 -13.11 -20.67
N ASN A 207 -17.26 -12.87 -20.30
CA ASN A 207 -16.12 -12.77 -21.22
C ASN A 207 -14.86 -13.40 -20.58
N PRO A 208 -14.69 -14.73 -20.65
CA PRO A 208 -13.52 -15.40 -20.07
C PRO A 208 -12.21 -15.01 -20.75
N ASP A 209 -12.23 -14.67 -22.04
CA ASP A 209 -11.03 -14.24 -22.80
C ASP A 209 -10.52 -12.85 -22.39
N ALA A 210 -11.33 -12.05 -21.68
CA ALA A 210 -10.92 -10.75 -21.18
C ALA A 210 -10.20 -10.84 -19.82
N LYS A 211 -10.13 -12.03 -19.22
CA LYS A 211 -9.45 -12.26 -17.94
C LYS A 211 -7.95 -11.99 -18.13
N PRO A 212 -7.33 -11.13 -17.30
CA PRO A 212 -5.89 -10.90 -17.37
C PRO A 212 -5.12 -12.21 -17.16
N ASP A 213 -4.01 -12.36 -17.88
CA ASP A 213 -3.08 -13.46 -17.62
C ASP A 213 -2.30 -13.17 -16.33
N TYR A 214 -2.80 -13.73 -15.22
CA TYR A 214 -2.19 -13.58 -13.91
C TYR A 214 -0.88 -14.37 -13.78
N ARG A 215 -0.71 -15.45 -14.55
CA ARG A 215 0.52 -16.25 -14.56
C ARG A 215 1.68 -15.44 -15.15
N SER A 216 1.46 -14.84 -16.32
CA SER A 216 2.45 -13.96 -16.94
C SER A 216 2.78 -12.73 -16.08
N GLN A 217 1.81 -12.18 -15.35
CA GLN A 217 2.05 -11.09 -14.39
C GLN A 217 2.94 -11.53 -13.22
N ALA A 218 2.65 -12.68 -12.60
CA ALA A 218 3.46 -13.23 -11.51
C ALA A 218 4.90 -13.50 -11.97
N LEU A 219 5.08 -14.07 -13.16
CA LEU A 219 6.41 -14.28 -13.76
C LEU A 219 7.13 -12.96 -14.05
N THR A 220 6.41 -11.92 -14.48
CA THR A 220 7.02 -10.60 -14.69
C THR A 220 7.52 -9.99 -13.39
N ASP A 221 6.78 -10.15 -12.29
CA ASP A 221 7.21 -9.67 -10.98
C ASP A 221 8.39 -10.49 -10.43
N LEU A 222 8.42 -11.78 -10.73
CA LEU A 222 9.57 -12.64 -10.42
C LEU A 222 10.82 -12.23 -11.23
N ASN A 223 10.69 -11.89 -12.51
CA ASN A 223 11.80 -11.37 -13.32
C ASN A 223 12.36 -10.06 -12.75
N LYS A 224 11.51 -9.19 -12.18
CA LYS A 224 11.99 -7.97 -11.49
C LYS A 224 12.86 -8.32 -10.27
N LEU A 225 12.54 -9.40 -9.57
CA LEU A 225 13.35 -9.90 -8.46
C LEU A 225 14.70 -10.43 -8.94
N GLU A 226 14.72 -11.17 -10.06
CA GLU A 226 15.96 -11.62 -10.70
C GLU A 226 16.86 -10.42 -11.10
N GLN A 227 16.28 -9.34 -11.65
CA GLN A 227 17.04 -8.11 -11.93
C GLN A 227 17.67 -7.50 -10.68
N LYS A 228 17.07 -7.68 -9.49
CA LYS A 228 17.69 -7.25 -8.22
C LYS A 228 18.84 -8.16 -7.80
N VAL A 229 18.78 -9.46 -8.11
CA VAL A 229 19.91 -10.38 -7.91
C VAL A 229 21.09 -9.99 -8.79
N ILE A 230 20.83 -9.71 -10.08
CA ILE A 230 21.87 -9.26 -11.02
C ILE A 230 22.51 -7.97 -10.51
N LEU A 231 21.70 -6.97 -10.15
CA LEU A 231 22.19 -5.70 -9.60
C LEU A 231 23.07 -5.90 -8.37
N LEU A 232 22.66 -6.73 -7.40
CA LEU A 232 23.47 -6.96 -6.20
C LEU A 232 24.78 -7.67 -6.52
N ASN A 233 24.79 -8.64 -7.44
CA ASN A 233 26.03 -9.26 -7.91
C ASN A 233 26.94 -8.23 -8.60
N GLU A 234 26.41 -7.41 -9.51
CA GLU A 234 27.19 -6.36 -10.20
C GLU A 234 27.79 -5.38 -9.20
N MET A 235 27.03 -4.97 -8.18
CA MET A 235 27.55 -4.12 -7.12
C MET A 235 28.68 -4.80 -6.34
N LEU A 236 28.50 -6.07 -5.96
CA LEU A 236 29.51 -6.85 -5.24
C LEU A 236 30.78 -7.11 -6.08
N ASP A 237 30.64 -7.30 -7.38
CA ASP A 237 31.76 -7.51 -8.31
C ASP A 237 32.60 -6.23 -8.49
N ASN A 238 31.98 -5.05 -8.32
CA ASN A 238 32.63 -3.74 -8.49
C ASN A 238 33.06 -3.08 -7.17
N VAL A 239 33.08 -3.83 -6.05
CA VAL A 239 33.54 -3.31 -4.75
C VAL A 239 34.98 -2.82 -4.87
N ASP A 240 35.21 -1.53 -4.60
CA ASP A 240 36.54 -0.95 -4.67
C ASP A 240 37.34 -1.28 -3.39
N SER A 241 37.96 -2.45 -3.41
CA SER A 241 38.87 -2.92 -2.37
C SER A 241 40.09 -2.02 -2.18
N THR A 242 40.48 -1.23 -3.18
CA THR A 242 41.64 -0.32 -3.12
C THR A 242 41.34 0.97 -2.36
N ARG A 243 40.08 1.44 -2.40
CA ARG A 243 39.61 2.61 -1.65
C ARG A 243 39.01 2.26 -0.29
N GLY A 244 38.98 0.97 0.05
CA GLY A 244 38.46 0.48 1.33
C GLY A 244 36.95 0.64 1.47
N GLU A 245 36.20 0.43 0.37
CA GLU A 245 34.74 0.39 0.41
C GLU A 245 34.27 -0.70 1.37
N ARG A 246 33.40 -0.34 2.31
CA ARG A 246 32.89 -1.22 3.36
C ARG A 246 31.38 -1.10 3.45
N PHE A 247 30.76 -2.16 3.93
CA PHE A 247 29.35 -2.19 4.27
C PHE A 247 28.96 -1.01 5.19
N VAL A 248 27.88 -0.32 4.83
CA VAL A 248 27.23 0.69 5.68
C VAL A 248 25.74 0.36 5.80
N GLU A 249 25.21 0.39 7.01
CA GLU A 249 23.78 0.15 7.21
C GLU A 249 22.94 1.22 6.48
N GLY A 250 22.00 0.77 5.66
CA GLY A 250 21.16 1.64 4.83
C GLY A 250 21.76 2.03 3.48
N ASP A 251 22.96 1.53 3.12
CA ASP A 251 23.51 1.69 1.79
C ASP A 251 22.73 0.91 0.71
N ALA A 252 23.12 1.08 -0.54
CA ALA A 252 22.44 0.43 -1.66
C ALA A 252 22.54 -1.10 -1.60
N TYR A 253 23.67 -1.66 -1.13
CA TYR A 253 23.83 -3.11 -0.95
C TYR A 253 22.83 -3.63 0.08
N HIS A 254 22.71 -2.93 1.21
CA HIS A 254 21.80 -3.25 2.29
C HIS A 254 20.35 -3.24 1.79
N GLN A 255 19.94 -2.19 1.09
CA GLN A 255 18.57 -2.06 0.58
C GLN A 255 18.19 -3.19 -0.39
N VAL A 256 19.08 -3.50 -1.35
CA VAL A 256 18.81 -4.59 -2.31
C VAL A 256 18.84 -5.95 -1.60
N SER A 257 19.75 -6.17 -0.64
CA SER A 257 19.79 -7.40 0.15
C SER A 257 18.51 -7.63 0.96
N GLN A 258 17.97 -6.59 1.61
CA GLN A 258 16.74 -6.67 2.40
C GLN A 258 15.54 -7.09 1.53
N ILE A 259 15.47 -6.55 0.31
CA ILE A 259 14.46 -6.91 -0.69
C ILE A 259 14.53 -8.41 -1.02
N LEU A 260 15.72 -8.92 -1.33
CA LEU A 260 15.91 -10.32 -1.70
C LEU A 260 15.64 -11.27 -0.51
N VAL A 261 16.08 -10.91 0.70
CA VAL A 261 15.82 -11.68 1.92
C VAL A 261 14.31 -11.77 2.20
N ALA A 262 13.57 -10.67 2.06
CA ALA A 262 12.13 -10.63 2.29
C ALA A 262 11.33 -11.47 1.29
N ALA A 263 11.87 -11.70 0.09
CA ALA A 263 11.21 -12.51 -0.96
C ALA A 263 11.35 -14.03 -0.73
N ARG A 264 12.40 -14.50 -0.03
CA ARG A 264 12.71 -15.93 0.13
C ARG A 264 11.56 -16.77 0.68
N PRO A 265 10.87 -16.38 1.79
CA PRO A 265 9.82 -17.21 2.35
C PRO A 265 8.66 -17.43 1.38
N LYS A 266 8.34 -16.41 0.58
CA LYS A 266 7.28 -16.49 -0.44
C LYS A 266 7.67 -17.39 -1.59
N LEU A 267 8.90 -17.26 -2.10
CA LEU A 267 9.40 -18.09 -3.19
C LEU A 267 9.48 -19.56 -2.77
N GLN A 268 9.90 -19.85 -1.53
CA GLN A 268 9.88 -21.21 -0.98
C GLN A 268 8.47 -21.79 -0.93
N LYS A 269 7.46 -20.99 -0.56
CA LYS A 269 6.07 -21.42 -0.62
C LYS A 269 5.64 -21.72 -2.06
N TRP A 270 5.96 -20.85 -3.02
CA TRP A 270 5.62 -21.08 -4.44
C TRP A 270 6.27 -22.34 -5.00
N ILE A 271 7.51 -22.64 -4.61
CA ILE A 271 8.17 -23.91 -4.98
C ILE A 271 7.35 -25.09 -4.45
N SER A 272 6.98 -25.06 -3.17
CA SER A 272 6.17 -26.12 -2.56
C SER A 272 4.80 -26.29 -3.22
N ASP A 273 4.14 -25.19 -3.58
CA ASP A 273 2.82 -25.22 -4.23
C ASP A 273 2.95 -25.66 -5.72
N ALA A 274 4.04 -25.27 -6.40
CA ALA A 274 4.29 -25.61 -7.80
C ALA A 274 4.67 -27.10 -8.00
N GLU A 275 5.27 -27.74 -7.00
CA GLU A 275 5.53 -29.19 -7.01
C GLU A 275 4.23 -30.01 -7.21
N THR A 276 3.11 -29.52 -6.70
CA THR A 276 1.80 -30.18 -6.83
C THR A 276 1.01 -29.68 -8.02
N ASP A 277 0.99 -28.37 -8.27
CA ASP A 277 -0.04 -27.74 -9.12
C ASP A 277 0.49 -27.09 -10.40
N ASP A 278 1.80 -26.78 -10.49
CA ASP A 278 2.38 -26.08 -11.66
C ASP A 278 3.84 -26.47 -11.94
N PRO A 279 4.10 -27.71 -12.37
CA PRO A 279 5.46 -28.22 -12.61
C PRO A 279 6.22 -27.46 -13.70
N GLU A 280 5.51 -26.74 -14.59
CA GLU A 280 6.11 -25.91 -15.62
C GLU A 280 6.82 -24.67 -15.05
N SER A 281 6.28 -24.06 -13.98
CA SER A 281 6.91 -22.88 -13.33
C SER A 281 7.95 -23.26 -12.27
N LEU A 282 7.91 -24.50 -11.79
CA LEU A 282 8.76 -25.00 -10.69
C LEU A 282 10.25 -24.79 -10.96
N ASP A 283 10.72 -25.13 -12.16
CA ASP A 283 12.14 -25.00 -12.54
C ASP A 283 12.61 -23.54 -12.46
N THR A 284 11.78 -22.60 -12.94
CA THR A 284 12.05 -21.16 -12.85
C THR A 284 12.10 -20.67 -11.40
N PHE A 285 11.18 -21.14 -10.55
CA PHE A 285 11.16 -20.77 -9.14
C PHE A 285 12.39 -21.27 -8.39
N LEU A 286 12.81 -22.53 -8.64
CA LEU A 286 14.01 -23.12 -8.07
C LEU A 286 15.27 -22.37 -8.51
N GLN A 287 15.40 -22.08 -9.80
CA GLN A 287 16.54 -21.35 -10.35
C GLN A 287 16.72 -19.98 -9.68
N ILE A 288 15.63 -19.21 -9.57
CA ILE A 288 15.69 -17.87 -8.97
C ILE A 288 15.95 -17.96 -7.47
N ASN A 289 15.41 -18.96 -6.78
CA ASN A 289 15.70 -19.19 -5.36
C ASN A 289 17.19 -19.47 -5.12
N ASP A 290 17.81 -20.30 -5.98
CA ASP A 290 19.24 -20.60 -5.88
C ASP A 290 20.11 -19.37 -6.16
N GLN A 291 19.76 -18.58 -7.17
CA GLN A 291 20.42 -17.31 -7.46
C GLN A 291 20.34 -16.34 -6.27
N ILE A 292 19.17 -16.22 -5.63
CA ILE A 292 18.96 -15.38 -4.44
C ILE A 292 19.82 -15.87 -3.27
N ASN A 293 19.83 -17.18 -3.00
CA ASN A 293 20.63 -17.76 -1.92
C ASN A 293 22.13 -17.52 -2.16
N SER A 294 22.59 -17.68 -3.40
CA SER A 294 23.97 -17.45 -3.80
C SER A 294 24.39 -15.99 -3.58
N VAL A 295 23.63 -15.02 -4.10
CA VAL A 295 24.00 -13.60 -3.96
C VAL A 295 23.92 -13.11 -2.51
N ILE A 296 22.96 -13.60 -1.72
CA ILE A 296 22.87 -13.27 -0.29
C ILE A 296 24.09 -13.81 0.45
N THR A 297 24.54 -15.02 0.15
CA THR A 297 25.75 -15.59 0.75
C THR A 297 26.98 -14.72 0.44
N ARG A 298 27.12 -14.26 -0.81
CA ARG A 298 28.19 -13.34 -1.21
C ARG A 298 28.10 -12.00 -0.47
N TYR A 299 26.91 -11.44 -0.34
CA TYR A 299 26.69 -10.21 0.43
C TYR A 299 27.00 -10.40 1.93
N GLU A 300 26.67 -11.54 2.52
CA GLU A 300 27.04 -11.83 3.91
C GLU A 300 28.56 -11.94 4.11
N ALA A 301 29.29 -12.51 3.15
CA ALA A 301 30.75 -12.52 3.16
C ALA A 301 31.33 -11.11 3.07
N PHE A 302 30.80 -10.28 2.15
CA PHE A 302 31.14 -8.85 2.05
C PHE A 302 30.92 -8.10 3.36
N LYS A 303 29.78 -8.32 4.01
CA LYS A 303 29.45 -7.70 5.30
C LYS A 303 30.42 -8.09 6.42
N LYS A 304 30.93 -9.32 6.40
CA LYS A 304 31.92 -9.82 7.38
C LYS A 304 33.35 -9.34 7.07
N GLY A 305 33.59 -8.83 5.86
CA GLY A 305 34.92 -8.51 5.37
C GLY A 305 35.70 -9.72 4.87
N ASP A 306 35.02 -10.85 4.67
CA ASP A 306 35.57 -12.11 4.15
C ASP A 306 35.42 -12.19 2.61
N PHE A 307 35.60 -11.05 1.93
CA PHE A 307 35.40 -10.92 0.48
C PHE A 307 36.72 -10.99 -0.29
#